data_AF-A0A1B2EMW1-F1
#
_entry.id   AF-A0A1B2EMW1-F1
#
_cell.length_a   1.000
_cell.length_b   1.000
_cell.length_c   1.000
_cell.angle_alpha   90.00
_cell.angle_beta   90.00
_cell.angle_gamma   90.00
#
_symmetry.space_group_name_H-M   'P 1'
#
loop_
_entity.id
_entity.type
_entity.pdbx_description
1 polymer ?
#
loop_
_entity_poly.entity_id
_entity_poly.type
_entity_poly.pdbx_seq_one_letter_code
_entity_poly.pdbx_strand_id
1 'polypeptide(L)'
;MAHGLRKIVEVLDEHAQAGDGLSITLLTISGQVMNFSDDNWRSLTQSVDELISSEADEDTYVVIVRRPDEKPAPGKIPLKTIAGFVVSKAGILTLSAEEIREAIQTGNQTGKRIPPEPSARFTDGLSLLPELRGFALDADAPGGGNGSSLH
;
A
#
# COMPACT_ATOMS: atom_id res chain seq x y z
N MET A 1 11.69 7.55 -15.15
CA MET A 1 10.79 7.88 -14.02
C MET A 1 10.91 6.75 -13.02
N ALA A 2 11.03 7.04 -11.72
CA ALA A 2 11.00 5.99 -10.72
C ALA A 2 9.61 5.36 -10.70
N HIS A 3 9.53 4.05 -10.94
CA HIS A 3 8.27 3.31 -10.91
C HIS A 3 7.68 3.43 -9.50
N GLY A 4 6.44 3.92 -9.35
CA GLY A 4 5.84 4.21 -8.03
C GLY A 4 5.89 3.01 -7.08
N LEU A 5 5.78 1.80 -7.62
CA LEU A 5 5.89 0.54 -6.86
C LEU A 5 7.27 0.39 -6.22
N ARG A 6 8.34 0.73 -6.95
CA ARG A 6 9.70 0.69 -6.42
C ARG A 6 9.84 1.69 -5.26
N LYS A 7 9.21 2.87 -5.36
CA LYS A 7 9.29 3.84 -4.27
C LYS A 7 8.57 3.39 -3.00
N ILE A 8 7.41 2.75 -3.16
CA ILE A 8 6.71 2.12 -2.04
C ILE A 8 7.59 1.04 -1.40
N VAL A 9 8.22 0.19 -2.20
CA VAL A 9 9.09 -0.89 -1.70
C VAL A 9 10.33 -0.35 -1.00
N GLU A 10 10.94 0.74 -1.48
CA GLU A 10 12.06 1.41 -0.79
C GLU A 10 11.66 1.86 0.63
N VAL A 11 10.55 2.58 0.77
CA VAL A 11 10.06 3.03 2.09
C VAL A 11 9.75 1.85 3.00
N LEU A 12 9.10 0.83 2.43
CA LEU A 12 8.76 -0.39 3.15
C LEU A 12 10.04 -1.12 3.61
N ASP A 13 11.11 -1.13 2.82
CA ASP A 13 12.39 -1.78 3.15
C ASP A 13 13.09 -1.09 4.34
N GLU A 14 13.03 0.24 4.40
CA GLU A 14 13.52 1.00 5.55
C GLU A 14 12.80 0.59 6.86
N HIS A 15 11.47 0.42 6.81
CA HIS A 15 10.69 -0.06 7.95
C HIS A 15 10.97 -1.53 8.32
N ALA A 16 11.15 -2.41 7.33
CA ALA A 16 11.48 -3.81 7.58
C ALA A 16 12.87 -3.94 8.24
N GLN A 17 13.85 -3.15 7.80
CA GLN A 17 15.17 -3.08 8.42
C GLN A 17 15.13 -2.51 9.85
N ALA A 18 14.19 -1.61 10.15
CA ALA A 18 13.96 -1.08 11.49
C ALA A 18 13.30 -2.08 12.45
N GLY A 19 12.70 -3.16 11.92
CA GLY A 19 12.02 -4.18 12.72
C GLY A 19 10.59 -3.80 13.12
N ASP A 20 9.90 -3.01 12.29
CA ASP A 20 8.55 -2.48 12.58
C ASP A 20 7.42 -3.53 12.47
N GLY A 21 7.74 -4.79 12.14
CA GLY A 21 6.75 -5.87 12.09
C GLY A 21 5.83 -5.82 10.87
N LEU A 22 6.25 -5.17 9.78
CA LEU A 22 5.35 -4.91 8.66
C LEU A 22 5.00 -6.18 7.88
N SER A 23 3.76 -6.22 7.39
CA SER A 23 3.36 -7.20 6.37
C SER A 23 2.61 -6.51 5.24
N ILE A 24 2.83 -7.01 4.03
CA ILE A 24 2.32 -6.43 2.79
C ILE A 24 1.55 -7.50 2.02
N THR A 25 0.42 -7.11 1.44
CA THR A 25 -0.19 -7.84 0.33
C THR A 25 -0.08 -6.99 -0.93
N LEU A 26 0.57 -7.52 -1.95
CA LEU A 26 0.60 -6.95 -3.29
C LEU A 26 -0.41 -7.70 -4.16
N LEU A 27 -1.33 -6.96 -4.78
CA LEU A 27 -2.28 -7.48 -5.75
C LEU A 27 -1.99 -6.86 -7.12
N THR A 28 -1.83 -7.72 -8.13
CA THR A 28 -1.71 -7.32 -9.53
C THR A 28 -3.08 -7.30 -10.20
N ILE A 29 -3.22 -6.61 -11.34
CA ILE A 29 -4.48 -6.64 -12.10
C ILE A 29 -4.81 -8.02 -12.66
N SER A 30 -3.78 -8.83 -12.92
CA SER A 30 -3.90 -10.22 -13.35
C SER A 30 -4.45 -11.14 -12.25
N GLY A 31 -4.72 -10.60 -11.05
CA GLY A 31 -5.30 -11.33 -9.92
C GLY A 31 -4.27 -12.11 -9.11
N GLN A 32 -2.97 -11.92 -9.38
CA GLN A 32 -1.91 -12.50 -8.57
C GLN A 32 -1.87 -11.78 -7.22
N VAL A 33 -1.84 -12.58 -6.15
CA VAL A 33 -1.73 -12.10 -4.78
C VAL A 33 -0.41 -12.60 -4.20
N MET A 34 0.45 -11.67 -3.81
CA MET A 34 1.72 -11.97 -3.15
C MET A 34 1.71 -11.36 -1.75
N ASN A 35 2.20 -12.12 -0.76
CA ASN A 35 2.26 -11.68 0.62
C ASN A 35 3.70 -11.68 1.11
N PHE A 36 4.08 -10.58 1.73
CA PHE A 36 5.41 -10.37 2.26
C PHE A 36 5.34 -9.93 3.72
N SER A 37 6.35 -10.31 4.48
CA SER A 37 6.58 -9.91 5.88
C SER A 37 8.08 -9.83 6.11
N ASP A 38 8.49 -9.45 7.33
CA ASP A 38 9.89 -9.34 7.72
C ASP A 38 10.75 -10.56 7.31
N ASP A 39 10.18 -11.77 7.40
CA ASP A 39 10.88 -13.04 7.13
C ASP A 39 11.25 -13.27 5.64
N ASN A 40 10.50 -12.70 4.70
CA ASN A 40 10.70 -12.91 3.26
C ASN A 40 10.91 -11.60 2.50
N TRP A 41 11.35 -10.57 3.23
CA TRP A 41 11.45 -9.22 2.69
C TRP A 41 12.36 -9.10 1.45
N ARG A 42 13.51 -9.78 1.46
CA ARG A 42 14.42 -9.77 0.30
C ARG A 42 13.76 -10.32 -0.98
N SER A 43 12.78 -11.20 -0.83
CA SER A 43 12.02 -11.73 -1.96
C SER A 43 11.04 -10.70 -2.52
N LEU A 44 10.54 -9.75 -1.71
CA LEU A 44 9.70 -8.64 -2.19
C LEU A 44 10.44 -7.79 -3.22
N THR A 45 11.66 -7.34 -2.88
CA THR A 45 12.46 -6.48 -3.77
C THR A 45 12.70 -7.15 -5.11
N GLN A 46 13.10 -8.43 -5.09
CA GLN A 46 13.32 -9.21 -6.31
C GLN A 46 12.03 -9.40 -7.11
N SER A 47 10.92 -9.80 -6.46
CA SER A 47 9.64 -9.98 -7.16
C SER A 47 9.13 -8.70 -7.78
N VAL A 48 9.36 -7.55 -7.15
CA VAL A 48 8.98 -6.24 -7.70
C VAL A 48 9.85 -5.89 -8.91
N ASP A 49 11.15 -6.15 -8.86
CA ASP A 49 12.04 -5.93 -10.01
C ASP A 49 11.65 -6.82 -11.21
N GLU A 50 11.26 -8.06 -10.95
CA GLU A 50 10.73 -8.98 -11.97
C GLU A 50 9.41 -8.48 -12.56
N LEU A 51 8.45 -8.07 -11.71
CA LEU A 51 7.15 -7.54 -12.14
C LEU A 51 7.26 -6.28 -12.99
N ILE A 52 8.09 -5.32 -12.55
CA ILE A 52 8.36 -4.09 -13.30
C ILE A 52 9.00 -4.40 -14.67
N SER A 53 9.81 -5.45 -14.74
CA SER A 53 10.48 -5.85 -15.98
C SER A 53 9.57 -6.63 -16.93
N SER A 54 8.57 -7.36 -16.43
CA SER A 54 7.70 -8.23 -17.22
C SER A 54 6.43 -7.54 -17.75
N GLU A 55 5.89 -6.55 -17.03
CA GLU A 55 4.56 -5.99 -17.30
C GLU A 55 4.60 -4.56 -17.85
N ALA A 56 5.32 -4.32 -18.94
CA ALA A 56 5.48 -2.99 -19.57
C ALA A 56 4.17 -2.22 -19.91
N ASP A 57 3.01 -2.88 -19.85
CA ASP A 57 1.70 -2.30 -20.18
C ASP A 57 0.62 -2.39 -19.09
N GLU A 58 0.84 -3.13 -17.98
CA GLU A 58 -0.18 -3.37 -16.93
C GLU A 58 0.24 -2.84 -15.55
N ASP A 59 0.64 -1.57 -15.49
CA ASP A 59 1.32 -0.95 -14.33
C ASP A 59 0.45 -0.69 -13.08
N THR A 60 -0.75 -1.27 -12.96
CA THR A 60 -1.61 -0.99 -11.79
C THR A 60 -1.48 -2.04 -10.69
N TYR A 61 -1.02 -1.62 -9.52
CA TYR A 61 -0.82 -2.50 -8.37
C TYR A 61 -1.57 -1.98 -7.17
N VAL A 62 -2.22 -2.87 -6.41
CA VAL A 62 -2.78 -2.53 -5.09
C VAL A 62 -1.83 -3.06 -4.02
N VAL A 63 -1.35 -2.16 -3.16
CA VAL A 63 -0.46 -2.48 -2.05
C VAL A 63 -1.21 -2.26 -0.75
N ILE A 64 -1.42 -3.34 0.02
CA ILE A 64 -2.03 -3.30 1.35
C ILE A 64 -0.94 -3.49 2.38
N VAL A 65 -0.72 -2.50 3.23
CA VAL A 65 0.30 -2.51 4.28
C VAL A 65 -0.37 -2.72 5.62
N ARG A 66 0.19 -3.60 6.45
CA ARG A 66 -0.29 -3.90 7.80
C ARG A 66 0.86 -3.74 8.77
N ARG A 67 0.66 -2.92 9.80
CA ARG A 67 1.58 -2.73 10.93
C ARG A 67 0.93 -3.25 12.22
N PRO A 68 1.60 -4.13 12.99
CA PRO A 68 1.15 -4.48 14.33
C PRO A 68 1.25 -3.25 15.23
N ASP A 69 0.22 -2.98 16.04
CA ASP A 69 0.32 -1.94 17.06
C ASP A 69 1.29 -2.40 18.16
N GLU A 70 2.22 -1.53 18.55
CA GLU A 70 3.36 -1.89 19.41
C GLU A 70 2.97 -2.41 20.80
N LYS A 71 1.79 -2.07 21.33
CA LYS A 71 1.36 -2.47 22.68
C LYS A 71 -0.17 -2.61 22.81
N PRO A 72 -0.74 -3.82 22.66
CA PRO A 72 -2.08 -4.05 23.18
C PRO A 72 -2.06 -3.91 24.70
N ALA A 73 -3.07 -3.24 25.27
CA ALA A 73 -3.27 -3.27 26.72
C ALA A 73 -3.48 -4.73 27.18
N PRO A 74 -3.07 -5.11 28.39
CA PRO A 74 -3.24 -6.47 28.90
C PRO A 74 -4.69 -6.96 28.73
N GLY A 75 -4.87 -8.12 28.11
CA GLY A 75 -6.19 -8.70 27.82
C GLY A 75 -6.90 -8.14 26.58
N LYS A 76 -6.27 -7.24 25.81
CA LYS A 76 -6.77 -6.79 24.51
C LYS A 76 -6.10 -7.58 23.38
N ILE A 77 -6.88 -7.82 22.32
CA ILE A 77 -6.39 -8.42 21.08
C ILE A 77 -5.39 -7.43 20.45
N PRO A 78 -4.20 -7.87 19.99
CA PRO A 78 -3.29 -7.03 19.22
C PRO A 78 -4.04 -6.38 18.05
N LEU A 79 -4.01 -5.05 18.01
CA LEU A 79 -4.56 -4.29 16.90
C LEU A 79 -3.54 -4.26 15.77
N LYS A 80 -4.01 -4.38 14.53
CA LYS A 80 -3.21 -4.15 13.32
C LYS A 80 -3.74 -2.90 12.63
N THR A 81 -2.85 -1.98 12.29
CA THR A 81 -3.17 -0.81 11.48
C THR A 81 -2.97 -1.17 10.02
N ILE A 82 -4.00 -0.93 9.20
CA ILE A 82 -4.05 -1.30 7.79
C ILE A 82 -4.22 -0.03 6.95
N ALA A 83 -3.37 0.11 5.93
CA ALA A 83 -3.50 1.14 4.92
C ALA A 83 -3.34 0.55 3.52
N GLY A 84 -3.84 1.26 2.50
CA GLY A 84 -3.83 0.81 1.12
C GLY A 84 -3.31 1.87 0.16
N PHE A 85 -2.65 1.42 -0.90
CA PHE A 85 -2.14 2.25 -1.98
C PHE A 85 -2.51 1.63 -3.32
N VAL A 86 -2.78 2.47 -4.32
CA VAL A 86 -2.85 2.08 -5.72
C VAL A 86 -1.68 2.72 -6.44
N VAL A 87 -0.81 1.91 -7.01
CA VAL A 87 0.29 2.36 -7.85
C VAL A 87 -0.13 2.23 -9.29
N SER A 88 0.11 3.25 -10.11
CA SER A 88 -0.09 3.21 -11.56
C SER A 88 1.01 4.00 -12.30
N LYS A 89 0.97 4.02 -13.64
CA LYS A 89 1.78 4.95 -14.47
C LYS A 89 1.64 6.41 -14.03
N ALA A 90 0.47 6.80 -13.51
CA ALA A 90 0.22 8.18 -13.09
C ALA A 90 0.92 8.53 -11.77
N GLY A 91 1.24 7.55 -10.93
CA GLY A 91 1.83 7.76 -9.61
C GLY A 91 1.22 6.86 -8.55
N ILE A 92 1.40 7.26 -7.28
CA ILE A 92 0.88 6.55 -6.11
C ILE A 92 -0.39 7.26 -5.66
N LEU A 93 -1.51 6.54 -5.57
CA LEU A 93 -2.75 7.00 -4.95
C LEU A 93 -2.90 6.34 -3.59
N THR A 94 -3.27 7.12 -2.59
CA THR A 94 -3.53 6.61 -1.23
C THR A 94 -5.00 6.30 -1.09
N LEU A 95 -5.33 5.10 -0.62
CA LEU A 95 -6.71 4.75 -0.29
C LEU A 95 -7.06 5.35 1.07
N SER A 96 -8.27 5.87 1.18
CA SER A 96 -8.90 6.24 2.44
C SER A 96 -9.14 5.01 3.32
N ALA A 97 -9.32 5.23 4.62
CA ALA A 97 -9.63 4.18 5.58
C ALA A 97 -10.90 3.40 5.18
N GLU A 98 -11.90 4.09 4.62
CA GLU A 98 -13.14 3.54 4.14
C GLU A 98 -12.95 2.66 2.91
N GLU A 99 -12.21 3.13 1.90
CA GLU A 99 -11.95 2.37 0.68
C GLU A 99 -11.20 1.07 0.97
N ILE A 100 -10.17 1.12 1.81
CA ILE A 100 -9.41 -0.08 2.15
C ILE A 100 -10.25 -1.05 3.00
N ARG A 101 -11.08 -0.52 3.91
CA ARG A 101 -12.02 -1.33 4.70
C ARG A 101 -13.00 -2.04 3.78
N GLU A 102 -13.57 -1.35 2.81
CA GLU A 102 -14.50 -1.92 1.85
C GLU A 102 -13.84 -2.94 0.93
N ALA A 103 -12.63 -2.66 0.44
CA ALA A 103 -11.86 -3.59 -0.39
C ALA A 103 -11.58 -4.91 0.34
N ILE A 104 -11.18 -4.84 1.62
CA ILE A 104 -10.92 -6.03 2.43
C ILE A 104 -12.21 -6.76 2.81
N GLN A 105 -13.27 -6.04 3.15
CA GLN A 105 -14.55 -6.63 3.56
C GLN A 105 -15.33 -7.23 2.39
N THR A 106 -15.10 -6.81 1.15
CA THR A 106 -15.86 -7.29 -0.01
C THR A 106 -15.37 -8.65 -0.52
N GLY A 107 -14.20 -9.13 -0.08
CA GLY A 107 -13.70 -10.48 -0.30
C GLY A 107 -13.50 -10.83 -1.78
N ASN A 108 -12.23 -10.95 -2.18
CA ASN A 108 -11.70 -11.06 -3.56
C ASN A 108 -12.30 -12.08 -4.54
N GLN A 109 -13.39 -12.81 -4.27
CA GLN A 109 -13.93 -13.79 -5.24
C GLN A 109 -15.40 -14.16 -5.09
N THR A 110 -16.13 -13.69 -4.07
CA THR A 110 -17.50 -14.23 -3.80
C THR A 110 -18.61 -13.19 -3.65
N GLY A 111 -18.28 -11.88 -3.61
CA GLY A 111 -19.26 -10.82 -3.33
C GLY A 111 -19.91 -10.93 -1.94
N LYS A 112 -19.42 -11.84 -1.09
CA LYS A 112 -19.91 -12.01 0.28
C LYS A 112 -19.11 -11.11 1.20
N ARG A 113 -19.82 -10.28 1.97
CA ARG A 113 -19.23 -9.47 3.04
C ARG A 113 -18.50 -10.39 4.01
N ILE A 114 -17.19 -10.24 4.09
CA ILE A 114 -16.37 -10.83 5.14
C ILE A 114 -16.71 -10.09 6.44
N PRO A 115 -16.91 -10.80 7.56
CA PRO A 115 -17.14 -10.17 8.85
C PRO A 115 -16.03 -9.15 9.15
N PRO A 116 -16.36 -8.00 9.76
CA PRO A 116 -15.36 -7.01 10.15
C PRO A 116 -14.32 -7.67 11.06
N GLU A 117 -13.03 -7.44 10.77
CA GLU A 117 -11.95 -7.88 11.63
C GLU A 117 -11.91 -6.97 12.89
N PRO A 118 -12.29 -7.46 14.08
CA PRO A 118 -12.38 -6.62 15.29
C PRO A 118 -11.00 -6.15 15.79
N SER A 119 -9.93 -6.74 15.26
CA SER A 119 -8.54 -6.39 15.55
C SER A 119 -7.90 -5.49 14.49
N ALA A 120 -8.65 -4.94 13.54
CA ALA A 120 -8.11 -4.07 12.49
C ALA A 120 -8.54 -2.61 12.68
N ARG A 121 -7.56 -1.70 12.62
CA ARG A 121 -7.76 -0.26 12.47
C ARG A 121 -7.40 0.12 11.04
N PHE A 122 -8.31 0.74 10.30
CA PHE A 122 -8.04 1.25 8.96
C PHE A 122 -7.63 2.71 9.04
N THR A 123 -6.66 3.11 8.22
CA THR A 123 -6.17 4.49 8.14
C THR A 123 -5.82 4.82 6.69
N ASP A 124 -5.70 6.11 6.37
CA ASP A 124 -5.15 6.52 5.08
C ASP A 124 -3.68 6.12 4.93
N GLY A 125 -3.25 5.92 3.68
CA GLY A 125 -1.88 5.54 3.34
C GLY A 125 -0.80 6.44 3.94
N LEU A 126 -0.99 7.76 3.90
CA LEU A 126 0.04 8.72 4.32
C LEU A 126 0.13 8.88 5.84
N SER A 127 -0.90 8.49 6.60
CA SER A 127 -0.82 8.38 8.05
C SER A 127 0.05 7.19 8.48
N LEU A 128 0.06 6.10 7.69
CA LEU A 128 0.88 4.92 8.00
C LEU A 128 2.32 5.06 7.47
N LEU A 129 2.47 5.58 6.25
CA LEU A 129 3.74 5.80 5.53
C LEU A 129 3.86 7.27 5.08
N PRO A 130 4.12 8.22 6.01
CA PRO A 130 4.21 9.65 5.69
C PRO A 130 5.33 10.00 4.71
N GLU A 131 6.36 9.16 4.59
CA GLU A 131 7.49 9.27 3.68
C GLU A 131 7.07 9.29 2.21
N LEU A 132 5.90 8.71 1.90
CA LEU A 132 5.33 8.68 0.56
C LEU A 132 4.66 10.00 0.15
N ARG A 133 4.51 10.97 1.05
CA ARG A 133 3.80 12.23 0.77
C ARG A 133 4.37 13.03 -0.42
N GLY A 134 5.67 12.97 -0.64
CA GLY A 134 6.32 13.63 -1.80
C GLY A 134 6.12 12.91 -3.15
N PHE A 135 5.52 11.72 -3.13
CA PHE A 135 5.36 10.85 -4.30
C PHE A 135 3.90 10.47 -4.58
N ALA A 136 3.04 10.58 -3.56
CA ALA A 136 1.61 10.40 -3.70
C ALA A 136 1.00 11.55 -4.51
N LEU A 137 0.07 11.19 -5.39
CA LEU A 137 -0.79 12.16 -6.05
C LEU A 137 -1.73 12.74 -5.00
N ASP A 138 -1.74 14.07 -4.88
CA ASP A 138 -2.73 14.76 -4.06
C ASP A 138 -4.11 14.48 -4.67
N ALA A 139 -4.96 13.75 -3.93
CA ALA A 139 -6.35 13.54 -4.32
C ALA A 139 -7.13 14.87 -4.38
N ASP A 140 -6.63 15.91 -3.69
CA ASP A 140 -7.19 17.25 -3.60
C ASP A 140 -6.47 18.29 -4.46
N ALA A 141 -5.47 17.93 -5.28
CA ALA A 141 -4.83 18.89 -6.16
C ALA A 141 -5.83 19.31 -7.26
N PRO A 142 -6.33 20.57 -7.27
CA PRO A 142 -7.14 21.03 -8.38
C PRO A 142 -6.28 20.96 -9.64
N GLY A 143 -6.78 20.26 -10.66
CA GLY A 143 -6.03 19.98 -11.87
C GLY A 143 -5.34 21.21 -12.46
N GLY A 144 -4.09 21.01 -12.89
CA GLY A 144 -3.48 21.71 -14.02
C GLY A 144 -3.46 23.23 -13.97
N GLY A 145 -2.52 23.80 -13.20
CA GLY A 145 -2.01 25.14 -13.46
C GLY A 145 -0.76 25.08 -14.32
N ASN A 146 -0.90 24.94 -15.65
CA ASN A 146 0.19 25.27 -16.58
C ASN A 146 0.39 26.79 -16.54
N GLY A 147 1.11 27.26 -15.53
CA GLY A 147 1.61 28.63 -15.45
C GLY A 147 2.86 28.77 -16.31
N SER A 148 2.69 28.79 -17.63
CA SER A 148 3.71 29.33 -18.53
C SER A 148 4.01 30.77 -18.09
N SER A 149 5.12 30.97 -17.40
CA SER A 149 5.68 32.31 -17.21
C SER A 149 6.31 32.74 -18.53
N LEU A 150 5.51 33.42 -19.35
CA LEU A 150 6.02 34.35 -20.34
C LEU A 150 6.19 35.70 -19.62
N HIS A 151 7.42 36.07 -19.34
CA HIS A 151 7.86 37.46 -19.23
C HIS A 151 9.35 37.57 -19.52
#